data_AF-A0A920SDH9-F1
#
_entry.id   AF-A0A920SDH9-F1
#
_cell.length_a   1.000
_cell.length_b   1.000
_cell.length_c   1.000
_cell.angle_alpha   90.00
_cell.angle_beta   90.00
_cell.angle_gamma   90.00
#
_symmetry.space_group_name_H-M   'P 1'
#
loop_
_entity.id
_entity.type
_entity.pdbx_description
1 polymer ?
#
loop_
_entity_poly.entity_id
_entity_poly.type
_entity_poly.pdbx_seq_one_letter_code
_entity_poly.pdbx_strand_id
1 'polypeptide(L)'
;MISIKQIFFAQALLGLTIFLMAPISTVVAQEDKPIGGDRGVDVVAGPHAARVVLINSNLAAGFIQLSMFVTDANTGETVPDARVVLIATNEGEEYEAIGTAHNSPADPRRYDGRMNLGSTGDWVIAVNISSSLGEGGADALFLEVPALNRYTDGSLVFFGIFAAMTLGVVYLFWSVKRQNRRRRAASAVEVGKPDDMP
;
A
#
# COMPACT_ATOMS: atom_id res chain seq x y z
N MET A 1 -8.37 31.69 -37.66
CA MET A 1 -9.47 30.82 -37.16
C MET A 1 -8.94 29.39 -37.13
N ILE A 2 -8.71 28.83 -35.94
CA ILE A 2 -8.17 27.48 -35.79
C ILE A 2 -9.33 26.48 -35.93
N SER A 3 -9.17 25.51 -36.82
CA SER A 3 -10.19 24.49 -37.08
C SER A 3 -10.33 23.54 -35.90
N ILE A 4 -11.56 23.12 -35.57
CA ILE A 4 -11.86 22.16 -34.48
C ILE A 4 -11.01 20.88 -34.60
N LYS A 5 -10.67 20.45 -35.81
CA LYS A 5 -9.79 19.29 -36.04
C LYS A 5 -8.35 19.52 -35.55
N GLN A 6 -7.85 20.75 -35.63
CA GLN A 6 -6.52 21.13 -35.16
C GLN A 6 -6.45 21.20 -33.63
N ILE A 7 -7.56 21.52 -32.96
CA ILE A 7 -7.66 21.51 -31.49
C ILE A 7 -7.59 20.08 -30.97
N PHE A 8 -8.33 19.14 -31.57
CA PHE A 8 -8.27 17.73 -31.20
C PHE A 8 -6.89 17.11 -31.45
N PHE A 9 -6.25 17.48 -32.57
CA PHE A 9 -4.91 17.00 -32.89
C PHE A 9 -3.86 17.54 -31.90
N ALA A 10 -3.95 18.81 -31.52
CA ALA A 10 -3.08 19.42 -30.51
C ALA A 10 -3.28 18.79 -29.11
N GLN A 11 -4.52 18.47 -28.73
CA GLN A 11 -4.82 17.79 -27.46
C GLN A 11 -4.31 16.35 -27.42
N ALA A 12 -4.41 15.61 -28.54
CA ALA A 12 -3.84 14.26 -28.64
C ALA A 12 -2.31 14.29 -28.53
N LEU A 13 -1.66 15.28 -29.15
CA LEU A 13 -0.21 15.44 -29.07
C LEU A 13 0.25 15.76 -27.64
N LEU A 14 -0.49 16.63 -26.93
CA LEU A 14 -0.21 17.00 -25.54
C LEU A 14 -0.36 15.81 -24.59
N GLY A 15 -1.38 14.98 -24.78
CA GLY A 15 -1.58 13.77 -23.98
C GLY A 15 -0.45 12.76 -24.17
N LEU A 16 0.04 12.60 -25.39
CA LEU A 16 1.15 11.70 -25.71
C LEU A 16 2.48 12.19 -25.10
N THR A 17 2.75 13.50 -25.12
CA THR A 17 3.96 14.05 -24.48
C THR A 17 3.94 13.92 -22.96
N ILE A 18 2.78 14.08 -22.32
CA ILE A 18 2.65 13.86 -20.86
C ILE A 18 2.86 12.37 -20.53
N PHE A 19 2.35 11.46 -21.35
CA PHE A 19 2.54 10.02 -21.15
C PHE A 19 4.01 9.59 -21.33
N LEU A 20 4.72 10.19 -22.28
CA LEU A 20 6.15 9.92 -22.53
C LEU A 20 7.09 10.55 -21.49
N MET A 21 6.64 11.56 -20.74
CA MET A 21 7.38 12.16 -19.64
C MET A 21 7.07 11.53 -18.27
N ALA A 22 6.23 10.50 -18.22
CA ALA A 22 6.04 9.74 -16.98
C ALA A 22 7.39 9.12 -16.57
N PRO A 23 7.92 9.40 -15.37
CA PRO A 23 9.18 8.83 -14.93
C PRO A 23 9.02 7.31 -14.84
N ILE A 24 9.82 6.59 -15.62
CA ILE A 24 9.98 5.15 -15.44
C ILE A 24 10.75 4.98 -14.15
N SER A 25 10.04 4.83 -13.03
CA SER A 25 10.65 4.50 -11.74
C SER A 25 11.34 3.15 -11.89
N THR A 26 12.65 3.16 -12.11
CA THR A 26 13.48 1.97 -12.02
C THR A 26 13.50 1.55 -10.55
N VAL A 27 12.74 0.51 -10.21
CA VAL A 27 12.86 -0.15 -8.92
C VAL A 27 14.19 -0.89 -8.92
N VAL A 28 15.22 -0.24 -8.39
CA VAL A 28 16.46 -0.93 -8.02
C VAL A 28 16.15 -1.70 -6.75
N ALA A 29 16.17 -3.03 -6.83
CA ALA A 29 16.15 -3.88 -5.65
C ALA A 29 17.41 -3.54 -4.83
N GLN A 30 17.20 -2.85 -3.71
CA GLN A 30 18.27 -2.46 -2.80
C GLN A 30 18.82 -3.74 -2.18
N GLU A 31 20.09 -4.03 -2.46
CA GLU A 31 20.86 -5.09 -1.82
C GLU A 31 20.75 -4.92 -0.29
N ASP A 32 20.23 -5.96 0.34
CA ASP A 32 19.70 -5.98 1.70
C ASP A 32 20.86 -5.90 2.71
N LYS A 33 21.40 -4.69 2.92
CA LYS A 33 22.07 -4.38 4.19
C LYS A 33 21.02 -4.64 5.27
N PRO A 34 21.29 -5.50 6.28
CA PRO A 34 20.27 -5.91 7.24
C PRO A 34 19.57 -4.68 7.81
N ILE A 35 18.36 -4.45 7.34
CA ILE A 35 17.52 -3.36 7.81
C ILE A 35 17.25 -3.68 9.28
N GLY A 36 17.77 -2.84 10.18
CA GLY A 36 17.42 -2.91 11.60
C GLY A 36 18.54 -3.29 12.58
N GLY A 37 19.82 -3.23 12.20
CA GLY A 37 20.93 -3.34 13.16
C GLY A 37 20.78 -2.41 14.39
N ASP A 38 20.17 -1.24 14.20
CA ASP A 38 19.88 -0.24 15.25
C ASP A 38 18.39 -0.18 15.68
N ARG A 39 17.51 -1.02 15.11
CA ARG A 39 16.06 -1.06 15.44
C ARG A 39 15.65 -2.33 16.19
N GLY A 40 16.62 -3.12 16.60
CA GLY A 40 16.38 -4.31 17.41
C GLY A 40 16.19 -3.95 18.88
N VAL A 41 15.35 -4.71 19.57
CA VAL A 41 15.24 -4.68 21.03
C VAL A 41 15.96 -5.90 21.58
N ASP A 42 16.83 -5.67 22.56
CA ASP A 42 17.50 -6.74 23.30
C ASP A 42 16.67 -7.12 24.51
N VAL A 43 16.38 -8.42 24.64
CA VAL A 43 15.64 -8.98 25.76
C VAL A 43 16.32 -10.20 26.33
N VAL A 44 16.09 -10.45 27.62
CA VAL A 44 16.53 -11.66 28.30
C VAL A 44 15.30 -12.51 28.59
N ALA A 45 15.22 -13.67 27.94
CA ALA A 45 14.15 -14.65 28.06
C ALA A 45 14.70 -15.89 28.78
N GLY A 46 14.70 -15.87 30.12
CA GLY A 46 15.29 -16.95 30.93
C GLY A 46 16.81 -17.08 30.70
N PRO A 47 17.34 -18.27 30.32
CA PRO A 47 18.76 -18.46 30.06
C PRO A 47 19.22 -17.88 28.70
N HIS A 48 18.30 -17.34 27.90
CA HIS A 48 18.58 -16.79 26.57
C HIS A 48 18.61 -15.27 26.58
N ALA A 49 19.57 -14.70 25.87
CA ALA A 49 19.52 -13.32 25.41
C ALA A 49 19.12 -13.30 23.92
N ALA A 50 18.12 -12.51 23.58
CA ALA A 50 17.61 -12.41 22.22
C ALA A 50 17.53 -10.96 21.75
N ARG A 51 18.05 -10.70 20.55
CA ARG A 51 17.81 -9.45 19.83
C ARG A 51 16.69 -9.64 18.85
N VAL A 52 15.58 -8.90 19.00
CA VAL A 52 14.40 -8.99 18.13
C VAL A 52 14.32 -7.75 17.24
N VAL A 53 14.34 -7.95 15.93
CA VAL A 53 14.38 -6.90 14.91
C VAL A 53 13.14 -6.97 14.04
N LEU A 54 12.41 -5.86 13.93
CA LEU A 54 11.33 -5.73 12.97
C LEU A 54 11.88 -5.34 11.59
N ILE A 55 11.63 -6.19 10.59
CA ILE A 55 12.12 -5.98 9.21
C ILE A 55 11.23 -4.97 8.48
N ASN A 56 9.91 -5.02 8.71
CA ASN A 56 8.94 -4.17 8.02
C ASN A 56 8.93 -2.77 8.64
N SER A 57 9.20 -1.74 7.84
CA SER A 57 9.27 -0.34 8.29
C SER A 57 7.95 0.44 8.22
N ASN A 58 6.96 -0.06 7.47
CA ASN A 58 5.64 0.56 7.34
C ASN A 58 4.58 -0.40 7.90
N LEU A 59 4.28 -0.27 9.19
CA LEU A 59 3.29 -1.11 9.84
C LEU A 59 1.89 -0.70 9.38
N ALA A 60 1.13 -1.70 8.97
CA ALA A 60 -0.30 -1.65 8.75
C ALA A 60 -0.88 -2.98 9.25
N ALA A 61 -2.17 -3.02 9.55
CA ALA A 61 -2.84 -4.28 9.87
C ALA A 61 -2.56 -5.29 8.74
N GLY A 62 -2.14 -6.50 9.13
CA GLY A 62 -1.59 -7.49 8.21
C GLY A 62 -0.30 -8.14 8.72
N PHE A 63 0.52 -8.61 7.78
CA PHE A 63 1.69 -9.40 8.11
C PHE A 63 2.90 -8.54 8.49
N ILE A 64 3.52 -8.89 9.61
CA ILE A 64 4.84 -8.39 10.00
C ILE A 64 5.90 -9.50 9.84
N GLN A 65 7.12 -9.08 9.55
CA GLN A 65 8.27 -9.97 9.46
C GLN A 65 9.32 -9.53 10.49
N LEU A 66 9.83 -10.51 11.22
CA LEU A 66 10.75 -10.35 12.34
C LEU A 66 11.99 -11.19 12.08
N SER A 67 13.13 -10.67 12.49
CA SER A 67 14.39 -11.41 12.58
C SER A 67 14.87 -11.39 14.01
N MET A 68 15.43 -12.52 14.46
CA MET A 68 15.90 -12.68 15.82
C MET A 68 17.27 -13.31 15.85
N PHE A 69 18.05 -12.94 16.85
CA PHE A 69 19.37 -13.50 17.11
C PHE A 69 19.39 -14.00 18.54
N VAL A 70 19.55 -15.31 18.71
CA VAL A 70 19.46 -15.97 20.02
C VAL A 70 20.86 -16.36 20.49
N THR A 71 21.18 -15.93 21.70
CA THR A 71 22.47 -16.17 22.37
C THR A 71 22.24 -16.68 23.79
N ASP A 72 23.21 -17.37 24.36
CA ASP A 72 23.26 -17.68 25.78
C ASP A 72 23.49 -16.39 26.58
N ALA A 73 22.63 -16.12 27.56
CA ALA A 73 22.70 -14.89 28.35
C ALA A 73 23.96 -14.79 29.23
N ASN A 74 24.59 -15.91 29.57
CA ASN A 74 25.77 -15.95 30.43
C ASN A 74 27.07 -15.88 29.64
N THR A 75 27.13 -16.55 28.49
CA THR A 75 28.36 -16.71 27.69
C THR A 75 28.39 -15.83 26.45
N GLY A 76 27.23 -15.41 25.94
CA GLY A 76 27.08 -14.69 24.67
C GLY A 76 27.22 -15.56 23.42
N GLU A 77 27.38 -16.89 23.58
CA GLU A 77 27.48 -17.80 22.44
C GLU A 77 26.14 -17.94 21.71
N THR A 78 26.18 -18.11 20.38
CA THR A 78 24.96 -18.34 19.59
C THR A 78 24.32 -19.68 19.96
N VAL A 79 22.99 -19.70 20.07
CA VAL A 79 22.20 -20.93 20.24
C VAL A 79 21.55 -21.32 18.90
N PRO A 80 22.12 -22.29 18.15
CA PRO A 80 21.67 -22.62 16.79
C PRO A 80 20.47 -23.56 16.73
N ASP A 81 20.14 -24.24 17.83
CA ASP A 81 19.07 -25.25 17.95
C ASP A 81 17.89 -24.79 18.83
N ALA A 82 17.69 -23.47 18.93
CA ALA A 82 16.57 -22.89 19.67
C ALA A 82 15.25 -23.05 18.90
N ARG A 83 14.19 -23.41 19.63
CA ARG A 83 12.81 -23.27 19.17
C ARG A 83 12.30 -21.92 19.64
N VAL A 84 11.85 -21.09 18.71
CA VAL A 84 11.34 -19.76 19.00
C VAL A 84 9.86 -19.67 18.62
N VAL A 85 9.03 -19.39 19.62
CA VAL A 85 7.60 -19.14 19.48
C VAL A 85 7.34 -17.67 19.78
N LEU A 86 6.49 -17.05 18.97
CA LEU A 86 6.11 -15.66 19.10
C LEU A 86 4.64 -15.58 19.45
N ILE A 87 4.29 -14.77 20.43
CA ILE A 87 2.91 -14.49 20.81
C ILE A 87 2.72 -13.00 20.73
N ALA A 88 1.75 -12.54 19.95
CA ALA A 88 1.38 -11.14 19.86
C ALA A 88 -0.03 -10.95 20.41
N THR A 89 -0.17 -10.03 21.35
CA THR A 89 -1.44 -9.72 22.02
C THR A 89 -1.79 -8.27 21.75
N ASN A 90 -3.03 -8.01 21.34
CA ASN A 90 -3.55 -6.66 21.22
C ASN A 90 -3.99 -6.17 22.61
N GLU A 91 -3.60 -4.97 23.03
CA GLU A 91 -3.96 -4.46 24.37
C GLU A 91 -5.40 -3.92 24.43
N GLY A 92 -5.95 -3.48 23.30
CA GLY A 92 -7.30 -2.90 23.21
C GLY A 92 -8.41 -3.89 22.87
N GLU A 93 -8.04 -5.07 22.35
CA GLU A 93 -8.96 -6.10 21.87
C GLU A 93 -8.48 -7.48 22.31
N GLU A 94 -9.38 -8.44 22.49
CA GLU A 94 -9.02 -9.83 22.83
C GLU A 94 -8.54 -10.62 21.59
N TYR A 95 -7.58 -10.04 20.86
CA TYR A 95 -6.92 -10.66 19.71
C TYR A 95 -5.51 -11.13 20.07
N GLU A 96 -5.24 -12.37 19.71
CA GLU A 96 -3.93 -13.00 19.84
C GLU A 96 -3.49 -13.54 18.47
N ALA A 97 -2.20 -13.38 18.16
CA ALA A 97 -1.57 -13.97 17.00
C ALA A 97 -0.34 -14.77 17.43
N ILE A 98 -0.29 -16.04 17.03
CA ILE A 98 0.83 -16.94 17.33
C ILE A 98 1.66 -17.13 16.06
N GLY A 99 2.97 -16.94 16.19
CA GLY A 99 3.96 -17.18 15.16
C GLY A 99 5.06 -18.12 15.63
N THR A 100 5.83 -18.65 14.69
CA THR A 100 7.10 -19.32 14.99
C THR A 100 8.19 -18.70 14.14
N ALA A 101 9.42 -18.74 14.65
CA ALA A 101 10.57 -18.34 13.87
C ALA A 101 11.53 -19.50 13.69
N HIS A 102 12.12 -19.53 12.51
CA HIS A 102 12.95 -20.64 12.06
C HIS A 102 14.36 -20.15 11.76
N ASN A 103 15.33 -20.99 12.08
CA ASN A 103 16.72 -20.73 11.78
C ASN A 103 16.90 -20.55 10.26
N SER A 104 17.59 -19.48 9.86
CA SER A 104 17.87 -19.14 8.47
C SER A 104 19.03 -19.99 7.95
N PRO A 105 18.86 -20.80 6.89
CA PRO A 105 19.94 -21.64 6.37
C PRO A 105 21.17 -20.86 5.90
N ALA A 106 21.00 -19.59 5.54
CA ALA A 106 22.08 -18.71 5.08
C ALA A 106 22.86 -18.04 6.23
N ASP A 107 22.25 -17.88 7.41
CA ASP A 107 22.92 -17.41 8.63
C ASP A 107 22.39 -18.21 9.84
N PRO A 108 23.13 -19.23 10.31
CA PRO A 108 22.72 -20.09 11.42
C PRO A 108 22.47 -19.38 12.75
N ARG A 109 22.82 -18.09 12.86
CA ARG A 109 22.61 -17.26 14.04
C ARG A 109 21.27 -16.51 14.00
N ARG A 110 20.59 -16.53 12.85
CA ARG A 110 19.38 -15.74 12.58
C ARG A 110 18.15 -16.64 12.55
N TYR A 111 17.09 -16.20 13.21
CA TYR A 111 15.77 -16.82 13.17
C TYR A 111 14.78 -15.84 12.55
N ASP A 112 14.09 -16.27 11.50
CA ASP A 112 13.11 -15.42 10.81
C ASP A 112 11.70 -15.93 11.08
N GLY A 113 10.81 -15.00 11.45
CA GLY A 113 9.42 -15.27 11.77
C GLY A 113 8.49 -14.32 11.04
N ARG A 114 7.28 -14.79 10.77
CA ARG A 114 6.19 -13.98 10.21
C ARG A 114 4.92 -14.25 11.00
N MET A 115 4.19 -13.19 11.32
CA MET A 115 2.88 -13.29 11.96
C MET A 115 1.92 -12.27 11.35
N ASN A 116 0.63 -12.48 11.57
CA ASN A 116 -0.43 -11.59 11.09
C ASN A 116 -1.04 -10.83 12.26
N LEU A 117 -0.90 -9.51 12.26
CA LEU A 117 -1.59 -8.62 13.19
C LEU A 117 -2.95 -8.27 12.59
N GLY A 118 -3.99 -8.95 13.09
CA GLY A 118 -5.33 -8.95 12.48
C GLY A 118 -6.10 -7.64 12.62
N SER A 119 -5.66 -6.74 13.49
CA SER A 119 -6.32 -5.48 13.78
C SER A 119 -5.33 -4.34 14.04
N THR A 120 -5.86 -3.13 14.08
CA THR A 120 -5.14 -1.90 14.38
C THR A 120 -5.10 -1.67 15.89
N GLY A 121 -4.18 -0.84 16.37
CA GLY A 121 -4.01 -0.54 17.80
C GLY A 121 -2.66 -1.01 18.34
N ASP A 122 -2.57 -1.08 19.66
CA ASP A 122 -1.33 -1.40 20.36
C ASP A 122 -1.16 -2.92 20.51
N TRP A 123 -0.01 -3.41 20.09
CA TRP A 123 0.37 -4.82 20.12
C TRP A 123 1.63 -5.03 20.95
N VAL A 124 1.58 -6.01 21.85
CA VAL A 124 2.75 -6.52 22.58
C VAL A 124 3.15 -7.85 21.97
N ILE A 125 4.41 -7.97 21.58
CA ILE A 125 4.98 -9.22 21.06
C ILE A 125 5.91 -9.82 22.12
N ALA A 126 5.53 -10.98 22.63
CA ALA A 126 6.35 -11.83 23.48
C ALA A 126 7.12 -12.87 22.66
N VAL A 127 8.36 -13.11 23.06
CA VAL A 127 9.21 -14.18 22.55
C VAL A 127 9.31 -15.28 23.60
N ASN A 128 9.08 -16.53 23.20
CA ASN A 128 9.28 -17.71 24.02
C ASN A 128 10.33 -18.60 23.34
N ILE A 129 11.41 -18.88 24.06
CA ILE A 129 12.59 -19.56 23.55
C ILE A 129 12.81 -20.83 24.36
N SER A 130 12.98 -21.96 23.66
CA SER A 130 13.38 -23.23 24.28
C SER A 130 14.56 -23.87 23.56
N SER A 131 15.50 -24.42 24.32
CA SER A 131 16.70 -25.10 23.80
C SER A 131 17.25 -26.08 24.85
N SER A 132 18.42 -26.66 24.60
CA SER A 132 19.18 -27.43 25.58
C SER A 132 19.55 -26.65 26.86
N LEU A 133 19.60 -25.30 26.81
CA LEU A 133 19.86 -24.44 27.97
C LEU A 133 18.66 -24.28 28.91
N GLY A 134 17.46 -24.67 28.48
CA GLY A 134 16.20 -24.48 29.20
C GLY A 134 15.15 -23.73 28.38
N GLU A 135 14.13 -23.21 29.07
CA GLU A 135 13.04 -22.43 28.49
C GLU A 135 12.92 -21.06 29.16
N GLY A 136 12.51 -20.05 28.40
CA GLY A 136 12.28 -18.70 28.92
C GLY A 136 11.42 -17.85 27.98
N GLY A 137 10.72 -16.88 28.55
CA GLY A 137 9.85 -15.97 27.82
C GLY A 137 10.06 -14.52 28.25
N ALA A 138 9.90 -13.58 27.31
CA ALA A 138 9.97 -12.14 27.58
C ALA A 138 9.18 -11.31 26.55
N ASP A 139 8.62 -10.19 26.99
CA ASP A 139 8.04 -9.19 26.09
C ASP A 139 9.14 -8.46 25.35
N ALA A 140 9.09 -8.49 24.02
CA ALA A 140 10.18 -8.05 23.16
C ALA A 140 9.89 -6.76 22.40
N LEU A 141 8.68 -6.60 21.84
CA LEU A 141 8.33 -5.44 21.05
C LEU A 141 6.95 -4.89 21.44
N PHE A 142 6.85 -3.56 21.41
CA PHE A 142 5.62 -2.81 21.54
C PHE A 142 5.39 -2.08 20.23
N LEU A 143 4.30 -2.40 19.53
CA LEU A 143 4.01 -1.90 18.19
C LEU A 143 2.65 -1.21 18.17
N GLU A 144 2.62 0.05 17.75
CA GLU A 144 1.38 0.74 17.41
C GLU A 144 1.07 0.50 15.93
N VAL A 145 0.00 -0.25 15.64
CA VAL A 145 -0.47 -0.51 14.28
C VAL A 145 -1.51 0.56 13.91
N PRO A 146 -1.17 1.51 13.02
CA PRO A 146 -2.07 2.62 12.74
C PRO A 146 -3.32 2.16 12.01
N ALA A 147 -4.44 2.83 12.30
CA ALA A 147 -5.65 2.69 11.51
C ALA A 147 -5.37 3.10 10.06
N LEU A 148 -5.75 2.26 9.09
CA LEU A 148 -5.73 2.66 7.68
C LEU A 148 -6.67 3.85 7.52
N ASN A 149 -6.09 5.05 7.43
CA ASN A 149 -6.85 6.23 7.07
C ASN A 149 -7.29 6.01 5.62
N ARG A 150 -8.54 5.58 5.42
CA ARG A 150 -9.12 5.44 4.08
C ARG A 150 -9.05 6.80 3.42
N TYR A 151 -8.07 6.96 2.55
CA TYR A 151 -7.84 8.20 1.80
C TYR A 151 -9.01 8.38 0.81
N THR A 152 -10.10 8.96 1.30
CA THR A 152 -11.30 9.30 0.49
C THR A 152 -11.08 10.49 -0.43
N ASP A 153 -9.93 11.17 -0.34
CA ASP A 153 -9.65 12.37 -1.14
C ASP A 153 -9.50 12.05 -2.64
N GLY A 154 -8.92 10.89 -2.97
CA GLY A 154 -8.73 10.49 -4.38
C GLY A 154 -10.04 10.16 -5.10
N SER A 155 -11.02 9.60 -4.41
CA SER A 155 -12.30 9.22 -5.01
C SER A 155 -13.18 10.44 -5.30
N LEU A 156 -13.15 11.47 -4.46
CA LEU A 156 -13.86 12.74 -4.68
C LEU A 156 -13.39 13.43 -5.97
N VAL A 157 -12.08 13.51 -6.20
CA VAL A 157 -11.51 14.09 -7.42
C VAL A 157 -11.91 13.26 -8.64
N PHE A 158 -11.86 11.92 -8.55
CA PHE A 158 -12.31 11.03 -9.62
C PHE A 158 -13.78 11.26 -9.96
N PHE A 159 -14.67 11.29 -8.95
CA PHE A 159 -16.09 11.54 -9.16
C PHE A 159 -16.35 12.93 -9.74
N GLY A 160 -15.60 13.95 -9.31
CA GLY A 160 -15.70 15.30 -9.87
C GLY A 160 -15.34 15.35 -11.36
N ILE A 161 -14.21 14.75 -11.75
CA ILE A 161 -13.77 14.68 -13.15
C ILE A 161 -14.76 13.86 -13.97
N PHE A 162 -15.20 12.71 -13.46
CA PHE A 162 -16.17 11.85 -14.13
C PHE A 162 -17.51 12.54 -14.37
N ALA A 163 -18.01 13.28 -13.37
CA ALA A 163 -19.23 14.06 -13.49
C ALA A 163 -19.09 15.18 -14.53
N ALA A 164 -17.97 15.91 -14.53
CA ALA A 164 -17.70 16.97 -15.51
C ALA A 164 -17.64 16.42 -16.95
N MET A 165 -16.96 15.29 -17.16
CA MET A 165 -16.91 14.59 -18.44
C MET A 165 -18.30 14.16 -18.91
N THR A 166 -19.08 13.55 -18.03
CA THR A 166 -20.45 13.08 -18.34
C THR A 166 -21.36 14.25 -18.72
N LEU A 167 -21.32 15.35 -17.97
CA LEU A 167 -22.07 16.57 -18.28
C LEU A 167 -21.66 17.18 -19.63
N GLY A 168 -20.35 17.16 -19.94
CA GLY A 168 -19.84 17.61 -21.24
C GLY A 168 -20.43 16.81 -22.40
N VAL A 169 -20.47 15.48 -22.29
CA VAL A 169 -21.05 14.59 -23.32
C VAL A 169 -22.55 14.85 -23.48
N VAL A 170 -23.29 14.91 -22.37
CA VAL A 170 -24.74 15.20 -22.39
C VAL A 170 -25.02 16.56 -23.03
N TYR A 171 -24.23 17.57 -22.71
CA TYR A 171 -24.34 18.90 -23.30
C TYR A 171 -24.11 18.89 -24.81
N LEU A 172 -23.08 18.19 -25.29
CA LEU A 172 -22.81 18.05 -26.72
C LEU A 172 -23.99 17.41 -27.46
N PHE A 173 -24.54 16.31 -26.93
CA PHE A 173 -25.73 15.66 -27.50
C PHE A 173 -26.92 16.61 -27.58
N TRP A 174 -27.19 17.35 -26.50
CA TRP A 174 -28.30 18.30 -26.46
C TRP A 174 -28.09 19.45 -27.45
N SER A 175 -26.87 19.98 -27.52
CA SER A 175 -26.48 21.07 -28.43
C SER A 175 -26.65 20.68 -29.90
N VAL A 176 -26.16 19.50 -30.29
CA VAL A 176 -26.32 18.97 -31.67
C VAL A 176 -27.79 18.76 -32.02
N LYS A 177 -28.58 18.16 -31.11
CA LYS A 177 -30.02 17.96 -31.31
C LYS A 177 -30.75 19.30 -31.49
N ARG A 178 -30.39 20.31 -30.70
CA ARG A 178 -30.97 21.66 -30.79
C ARG A 178 -30.61 22.36 -32.10
N GLN A 179 -29.36 22.29 -32.54
CA GLN A 179 -28.92 22.87 -33.81
C GLN A 179 -29.57 22.17 -35.01
N ASN A 180 -29.66 20.84 -35.00
CA ASN A 180 -30.32 20.09 -36.06
C ASN A 180 -31.81 20.43 -36.18
N ARG A 181 -32.52 20.64 -35.06
CA ARG A 181 -33.91 21.13 -35.07
C ARG A 181 -34.03 22.51 -35.69
N ARG A 182 -33.13 23.45 -35.35
CA ARG A 182 -33.11 24.80 -35.92
C ARG A 182 -32.84 24.81 -37.42
N ARG A 183 -31.91 23.98 -37.89
CA ARG A 183 -31.61 23.84 -39.33
C ARG A 183 -32.81 23.28 -40.09
N ARG A 184 -33.47 22.24 -39.58
CA ARG A 184 -34.69 21.69 -40.20
C ARG A 184 -35.83 22.71 -40.29
N ALA A 185 -36.01 23.53 -39.26
CA ALA A 185 -37.02 24.60 -39.28
C ALA A 185 -36.68 25.71 -40.29
N ALA A 186 -35.41 26.11 -40.40
CA ALA A 186 -34.98 27.10 -41.38
C ALA A 186 -35.15 26.59 -42.83
N SER A 187 -34.76 25.34 -43.11
CA SER A 187 -34.96 24.73 -44.44
C SER A 187 -36.44 24.57 -44.80
N ALA A 188 -37.32 24.31 -43.83
CA ALA A 188 -38.76 24.25 -44.07
C ALA A 188 -39.38 25.63 -44.39
N VAL A 189 -38.82 26.71 -43.84
CA VAL A 189 -39.23 28.09 -44.15
C VAL A 189 -38.71 28.52 -45.53
N GLU A 190 -37.52 28.10 -45.92
CA GLU A 190 -36.92 28.42 -47.23
C GLU A 190 -37.63 27.70 -48.39
N VAL A 191 -38.06 26.45 -48.20
CA VAL A 191 -38.87 25.70 -49.17
C VAL A 191 -40.33 26.20 -49.24
N GLY A 192 -40.79 26.90 -48.21
CA GLY A 192 -42.16 27.44 -48.14
C GLY A 192 -42.33 28.86 -48.71
N LYS A 193 -41.28 29.48 -49.26
CA LYS A 193 -41.37 30.79 -49.91
C LYS A 193 -41.87 30.59 -51.35
N PRO A 194 -43.10 31.02 -51.71
CA PRO A 194 -43.57 30.90 -53.08
C PRO A 194 -42.67 31.75 -53.99
N ASP A 195 -42.25 31.18 -55.11
CA ASP A 195 -41.61 31.92 -56.19
C ASP A 195 -42.56 33.04 -56.63
N ASP A 196 -42.22 34.28 -56.29
CA ASP A 196 -42.75 35.46 -56.96
C ASP A 196 -42.30 35.35 -58.42
N MET A 197 -43.15 34.77 -59.27
CA MET A 197 -43.01 34.90 -60.72
C MET A 197 -43.50 36.28 -61.17
N PRO A 198 -42.79 36.91 -62.13
CA PRO A 198 -43.04 38.27 -62.60
C PRO A 198 -44.39 38.46 -63.30
#